data_AF-A0A2E3A460-F1
#
_entry.id   AF-A0A2E3A460-F1
#
_cell.length_a   1.000
_cell.length_b   1.000
_cell.length_c   1.000
_cell.angle_alpha   90.00
_cell.angle_beta   90.00
_cell.angle_gamma   90.00
#
_symmetry.space_group_name_H-M   'P 1'
#
loop_
_entity.id
_entity.type
_entity.pdbx_description
1 polymer ?
#
loop_
_entity_poly.entity_id
_entity_poly.type
_entity_poly.pdbx_seq_one_letter_code
_entity_poly.pdbx_strand_id
1 'polypeptide(L)'
;MKKHSGFWASLLPHEILFGIFLIVIWVRVLLSVGVMSIDNLVFTALIALNVVAILLPLRGESGWRWRMRLFFYPIAMNVAYLQMEHTIPLIHPNLEDAFLQRIDEFLVGGNLSLRFEASATPLLTEVMSICYFLYLPYVLFSFVFYLSGDLDVLKRFYSGLFSIFGIGFLGYLFVPAVGPYVAMADQFKGGLD
;
A
#
# COMPACT_ATOMS: atom_id res chain seq x y z
N MET A 1 -4.20 27.68 26.16
CA MET A 1 -3.93 26.43 26.93
C MET A 1 -3.35 25.40 25.96
N LYS A 2 -2.03 25.30 25.85
CA LYS A 2 -1.37 24.34 24.94
C LYS A 2 -1.56 22.94 25.53
N LYS A 3 -2.45 22.15 24.94
CA LYS A 3 -2.61 20.75 25.30
C LYS A 3 -1.31 20.07 24.92
N HIS A 4 -0.49 19.69 25.90
CA HIS A 4 0.62 18.76 25.69
C HIS A 4 0.00 17.41 25.30
N SER A 5 -0.44 17.28 24.05
CA SER A 5 -0.70 15.97 23.46
C SER A 5 0.66 15.30 23.39
N GLY A 6 0.85 14.25 24.20
CA GLY A 6 2.08 13.47 24.19
C GLY A 6 2.46 13.05 22.78
N PHE A 7 3.75 12.77 22.55
CA PHE A 7 4.28 12.34 21.25
C PHE A 7 3.38 11.33 20.51
N TRP A 8 2.83 10.36 21.24
CA TRP A 8 1.87 9.34 20.77
C TRP A 8 0.53 9.89 20.26
N ALA A 9 0.04 10.99 20.84
CA ALA A 9 -1.19 11.66 20.40
C ALA A 9 -1.00 12.52 19.13
N SER A 10 0.23 12.63 18.61
CA SER A 10 0.55 13.30 17.34
C SER A 10 0.81 12.35 16.17
N LEU A 11 0.80 11.04 16.42
CA LEU A 11 0.97 10.03 15.38
C LEU A 11 -0.36 9.82 14.65
N LEU A 12 -0.29 9.86 13.32
CA LEU A 12 -1.42 9.60 12.45
C LEU A 12 -1.48 8.08 12.15
N PRO A 13 -2.68 7.49 12.01
CA PRO A 13 -2.86 6.06 11.76
C PRO A 13 -1.98 5.47 10.65
N HIS A 14 -1.85 6.16 9.52
CA HIS A 14 -1.04 5.70 8.38
C HIS A 14 0.44 5.55 8.71
N GLU A 15 0.96 6.35 9.64
CA GLU A 15 2.38 6.33 10.03
C GLU A 15 2.69 5.12 10.90
N ILE A 16 1.72 4.73 11.72
CA ILE A 16 1.78 3.52 12.53
C ILE A 16 1.72 2.31 11.59
N LEU A 17 0.73 2.26 10.70
CA LEU A 17 0.55 1.15 9.75
C LEU A 17 1.76 0.99 8.83
N PHE A 18 2.24 2.09 8.25
CA PHE A 18 3.43 2.07 7.40
C PHE A 18 4.70 1.74 8.18
N GLY A 19 4.84 2.27 9.40
CA GLY A 19 5.94 1.93 10.29
C GLY A 19 5.99 0.44 10.62
N ILE A 20 4.85 -0.16 10.98
CA ILE A 20 4.73 -1.61 11.22
C ILE A 20 5.13 -2.37 9.96
N PHE A 21 4.58 -2.00 8.80
CA PHE A 21 4.95 -2.60 7.51
C PHE A 21 6.48 -2.57 7.29
N LEU A 22 7.10 -1.38 7.42
CA LEU A 22 8.53 -1.20 7.22
C LEU A 22 9.36 -2.07 8.17
N ILE A 23 8.99 -2.16 9.45
CA ILE A 23 9.72 -3.00 10.40
C ILE A 23 9.56 -4.48 10.08
N VAL A 24 8.34 -4.95 9.78
CA VAL A 24 8.10 -6.36 9.48
C VAL A 24 8.84 -6.78 8.21
N ILE A 25 8.73 -5.99 7.13
CA ILE A 25 9.43 -6.32 5.88
C ILE A 25 10.95 -6.24 6.06
N TRP A 26 11.48 -5.23 6.76
CA TRP A 26 12.90 -5.11 7.04
C TRP A 26 13.45 -6.32 7.82
N VAL A 27 12.78 -6.75 8.88
CA VAL A 27 13.18 -7.95 9.63
C VAL A 27 13.17 -9.19 8.74
N ARG A 28 12.12 -9.38 7.92
CA ARG A 28 12.04 -10.56 7.05
C ARG A 28 13.14 -10.57 5.99
N VAL A 29 13.46 -9.43 5.40
CA VAL A 29 14.53 -9.28 4.41
C VAL A 29 15.90 -9.49 5.04
N LEU A 30 16.13 -8.92 6.22
CA LEU A 30 17.35 -9.10 6.99
C LEU A 30 17.61 -10.59 7.26
N LEU A 31 16.57 -11.35 7.60
CA LEU A 31 16.67 -12.78 7.88
C LEU A 31 16.84 -13.63 6.61
N SER A 32 16.37 -13.18 5.45
CA SER A 32 16.45 -13.95 4.20
C SER A 32 17.71 -13.69 3.37
N VAL A 33 18.14 -12.43 3.24
CA VAL A 33 19.26 -12.03 2.35
C VAL A 33 20.42 -11.34 3.12
N GLY A 34 20.20 -10.97 4.38
CA GLY A 34 21.22 -10.34 5.22
C GLY A 34 21.25 -8.80 5.15
N VAL A 35 22.14 -8.19 5.94
CA VAL A 35 22.15 -6.74 6.21
C VAL A 35 22.51 -5.90 5.00
N MET A 36 23.46 -6.38 4.17
CA MET A 36 24.10 -5.59 3.11
C MET A 36 23.43 -5.75 1.74
N SER A 37 22.26 -6.40 1.67
CA SER A 37 21.48 -6.48 0.44
C SER A 37 20.88 -5.11 0.08
N ILE A 38 20.69 -4.86 -1.21
CA ILE A 38 20.08 -3.62 -1.70
C ILE A 38 18.68 -3.45 -1.10
N ASP A 39 17.88 -4.53 -1.05
CA ASP A 39 16.55 -4.53 -0.44
C ASP A 39 16.59 -4.06 1.02
N ASN A 40 17.49 -4.62 1.83
CA ASN A 40 17.57 -4.26 3.24
C ASN A 40 18.04 -2.82 3.45
N LEU A 41 18.95 -2.32 2.60
CA LEU A 41 19.40 -0.93 2.63
C LEU A 41 18.28 0.05 2.25
N VAL A 42 17.44 -0.30 1.26
CA VAL A 42 16.28 0.50 0.88
C VAL A 42 15.30 0.61 2.05
N PHE A 43 14.91 -0.51 2.68
CA PHE A 43 14.01 -0.46 3.84
C PHE A 43 14.63 0.23 5.05
N THR A 44 15.94 0.07 5.28
CA THR A 44 16.67 0.82 6.33
C THR A 44 16.58 2.33 6.09
N ALA A 45 16.81 2.77 4.85
CA ALA A 45 16.70 4.18 4.47
C ALA A 45 15.26 4.69 4.64
N LEU A 46 14.25 3.92 4.23
CA LEU A 46 12.84 4.26 4.42
C LEU A 46 12.46 4.39 5.90
N ILE A 47 12.95 3.48 6.77
CA ILE A 47 12.73 3.58 8.22
C ILE A 47 13.37 4.85 8.78
N ALA A 48 14.63 5.12 8.43
CA ALA A 48 15.33 6.31 8.90
C ALA A 48 14.62 7.60 8.46
N LEU A 49 14.21 7.68 7.19
CA LEU A 49 13.47 8.81 6.65
C LEU A 49 12.08 8.95 7.29
N ASN A 50 11.38 7.85 7.57
CA ASN A 50 10.10 7.86 8.27
C ASN A 50 10.23 8.43 9.68
N VAL A 51 11.25 8.00 10.43
CA VAL A 51 11.56 8.56 11.76
C VAL A 51 11.86 10.05 11.66
N VAL A 52 12.69 10.48 10.70
CA VAL A 52 12.98 11.91 10.47
C VAL A 52 11.70 12.68 10.16
N ALA A 53 10.83 12.16 9.28
CA ALA A 53 9.57 12.79 8.90
C ALA A 53 8.64 12.99 10.11
N ILE A 54 8.52 11.99 10.98
CA ILE A 54 7.71 12.05 12.21
C ILE A 54 8.29 13.07 13.21
N LEU A 55 9.62 13.17 13.32
CA LEU A 55 10.30 14.08 14.25
C LEU A 55 10.34 15.54 13.76
N LEU A 56 10.24 15.80 12.45
CA LEU A 56 10.35 17.15 11.87
C LEU A 56 9.40 18.19 12.50
N PRO A 57 8.10 17.91 12.69
CA PRO A 57 7.17 18.87 13.30
C PRO A 57 7.38 19.10 14.80
N LEU A 58 8.09 18.20 15.50
CA LEU A 58 8.36 18.35 16.94
C LEU A 58 9.34 19.48 17.24
N ARG A 59 10.13 19.90 16.25
CA ARG A 59 11.05 21.05 16.35
C ARG A 59 10.32 22.40 16.25
N GLY A 60 8.98 22.42 16.18
CA GLY A 60 8.13 23.60 16.16
C GLY A 60 6.97 23.49 15.16
N GLU A 61 5.81 24.04 15.53
CA GLU A 61 4.50 23.94 14.85
C GLU A 61 4.40 24.78 13.57
N SER A 62 5.37 24.67 12.67
CA SER A 62 5.29 25.30 11.34
C SER A 62 4.44 24.45 10.40
N GLY A 63 3.43 25.06 9.76
CA GLY A 63 2.55 24.37 8.80
C GLY A 63 3.29 23.80 7.57
N TRP A 64 4.47 24.32 7.23
CA TRP A 64 5.33 23.76 6.18
C TRP A 64 5.95 22.41 6.59
N ARG A 65 6.42 22.28 7.84
CA ARG A 65 7.03 21.03 8.32
C ARG A 65 6.03 19.88 8.33
N TRP A 66 4.77 20.18 8.67
CA TRP A 66 3.68 19.21 8.56
C TRP A 66 3.42 18.79 7.11
N ARG A 67 3.45 19.73 6.16
CA ARG A 67 3.30 19.40 4.73
C ARG A 67 4.44 18.53 4.23
N MET A 68 5.68 18.82 4.60
CA MET A 68 6.84 17.97 4.27
C MET A 68 6.71 16.55 4.85
N ARG A 69 6.27 16.42 6.10
CA ARG A 69 5.99 15.12 6.73
C ARG A 69 4.93 14.33 5.98
N LEU A 70 3.84 14.98 5.57
CA LEU A 70 2.76 14.32 4.85
C LEU A 70 3.19 13.96 3.42
N PHE A 71 3.90 14.85 2.73
CA PHE A 71 4.39 14.65 1.36
C PHE A 71 5.41 13.50 1.24
N PHE A 72 6.07 13.12 2.33
CA PHE A 72 6.94 11.95 2.36
C PHE A 72 6.21 10.64 2.01
N TYR A 73 4.98 10.43 2.52
CA TYR A 73 4.27 9.16 2.39
C TYR A 73 3.91 8.73 0.96
N PRO A 74 3.40 9.59 0.05
CA PRO A 74 3.19 9.19 -1.34
C PRO A 74 4.48 8.71 -2.00
N ILE A 75 5.61 9.36 -1.75
CA ILE A 75 6.89 8.97 -2.33
C ILE A 75 7.38 7.65 -1.70
N ALA A 76 7.44 7.60 -0.37
CA ALA A 76 7.96 6.46 0.37
C ALA A 76 7.17 5.18 0.13
N MET A 77 5.84 5.27 0.07
CA MET A 77 4.99 4.10 -0.22
C MET A 77 5.12 3.64 -1.67
N ASN A 78 5.28 4.54 -2.64
CA ASN A 78 5.55 4.13 -4.03
C ASN A 78 6.91 3.45 -4.17
N VAL A 79 7.95 3.97 -3.51
CA VAL A 79 9.27 3.32 -3.48
C VAL A 79 9.16 1.93 -2.84
N ALA A 80 8.47 1.81 -1.70
CA ALA A 80 8.25 0.52 -1.05
C ALA A 80 7.47 -0.46 -1.95
N TYR A 81 6.41 0.00 -2.62
CA TYR A 81 5.62 -0.81 -3.54
C TYR A 81 6.45 -1.36 -4.70
N LEU A 82 7.25 -0.51 -5.35
CA LEU A 82 8.14 -0.96 -6.42
C LEU A 82 9.21 -1.93 -5.90
N GLN A 83 9.74 -1.69 -4.70
CA GLN A 83 10.71 -2.60 -4.09
C GLN A 83 10.10 -3.97 -3.77
N MET A 84 8.83 -4.00 -3.37
CA MET A 84 8.12 -5.25 -3.02
C MET A 84 8.08 -6.25 -4.18
N GLU A 85 8.04 -5.81 -5.44
CA GLU A 85 8.09 -6.70 -6.61
C GLU A 85 9.30 -7.65 -6.56
N HIS A 86 10.46 -7.13 -6.16
CA HIS A 86 11.67 -7.93 -6.01
C HIS A 86 11.77 -8.58 -4.63
N THR A 87 11.35 -7.89 -3.58
CA THR A 87 11.56 -8.34 -2.20
C THR A 87 10.62 -9.48 -1.79
N ILE A 88 9.34 -9.43 -2.18
CA ILE A 88 8.34 -10.41 -1.74
C ILE A 88 8.74 -11.85 -2.13
N PRO A 89 9.15 -12.15 -3.39
CA PRO A 89 9.62 -13.49 -3.75
C PRO A 89 10.80 -14.00 -2.92
N LEU A 90 11.66 -13.11 -2.41
CA LEU A 90 12.83 -13.46 -1.58
C LEU A 90 12.45 -13.88 -0.16
N ILE A 91 11.37 -13.32 0.39
CA ILE A 91 10.92 -13.59 1.77
C ILE A 91 9.70 -14.51 1.84
N HIS A 92 9.02 -14.72 0.71
CA HIS A 92 7.83 -15.54 0.58
C HIS A 92 7.82 -16.25 -0.78
N PRO A 93 8.55 -17.37 -0.93
CA PRO A 93 8.75 -18.02 -2.23
C PRO A 93 7.48 -18.62 -2.84
N ASN A 94 6.52 -19.00 -1.99
CA ASN A 94 5.24 -19.55 -2.42
C ASN A 94 4.19 -18.44 -2.49
N LEU A 95 3.27 -18.51 -3.44
CA LEU A 95 2.12 -17.62 -3.50
C LEU A 95 0.91 -18.27 -2.82
N GLU A 96 0.03 -17.45 -2.26
CA GLU A 96 -1.11 -17.86 -1.45
C GLU A 96 -2.44 -17.85 -2.24
N ASP A 97 -2.38 -17.92 -3.57
CA ASP A 97 -3.58 -17.92 -4.43
C ASP A 97 -4.55 -19.07 -4.08
N ALA A 98 -4.03 -20.26 -3.76
CA ALA A 98 -4.87 -21.40 -3.35
C ALA A 98 -5.55 -21.17 -1.99
N PHE A 99 -4.90 -20.46 -1.07
CA PHE A 99 -5.50 -20.08 0.21
C PHE A 99 -6.61 -19.04 -0.01
N LEU A 100 -6.37 -18.04 -0.85
CA LEU A 100 -7.37 -17.04 -1.22
C LEU A 100 -8.59 -17.66 -1.92
N GLN A 101 -8.39 -18.63 -2.83
CA GLN A 101 -9.50 -19.36 -3.46
C GLN A 101 -10.38 -20.10 -2.44
N ARG A 102 -9.80 -20.71 -1.41
CA ARG A 102 -10.59 -21.34 -0.33
C ARG A 102 -11.40 -20.32 0.47
N ILE A 103 -10.87 -19.11 0.65
CA ILE A 103 -11.63 -18.02 1.27
C ILE A 103 -12.82 -17.64 0.38
N ASP A 104 -12.62 -17.53 -0.93
CA ASP A 104 -13.71 -17.25 -1.87
C ASP A 104 -14.79 -18.36 -1.82
N GLU A 105 -14.36 -19.63 -1.84
CA GLU A 105 -15.24 -20.78 -1.67
C GLU A 105 -16.07 -20.70 -0.38
N PHE A 106 -15.44 -20.32 0.72
CA PHE A 106 -16.12 -20.16 2.01
C PHE A 106 -17.09 -18.97 2.04
N LEU A 107 -16.68 -17.81 1.51
CA LEU A 107 -17.45 -16.56 1.62
C LEU A 107 -18.62 -16.48 0.64
N VAL A 108 -18.43 -16.94 -0.59
CA VAL A 108 -19.43 -16.78 -1.65
C VAL A 108 -19.79 -18.11 -2.33
N GLY A 109 -19.20 -19.24 -1.95
CA GLY A 109 -19.50 -20.57 -2.51
C GLY A 109 -18.80 -20.86 -3.84
N GLY A 110 -17.71 -20.17 -4.14
CA GLY A 110 -16.91 -20.31 -5.36
C GLY A 110 -16.10 -19.04 -5.62
N ASN A 111 -15.47 -18.93 -6.78
CA ASN A 111 -14.69 -17.73 -7.12
C ASN A 111 -15.48 -16.76 -8.02
N LEU A 112 -15.50 -15.47 -7.66
CA LEU A 112 -16.26 -14.45 -8.38
C LEU A 112 -15.73 -14.24 -9.81
N SER A 113 -14.42 -14.33 -10.03
CA SER A 113 -13.83 -14.18 -11.37
C SER A 113 -14.34 -15.25 -12.31
N LEU A 114 -14.43 -16.51 -11.86
CA LEU A 114 -15.02 -17.61 -12.66
C LEU A 114 -16.53 -17.43 -12.89
N ARG A 115 -17.28 -16.95 -11.88
CA ARG A 115 -18.73 -16.75 -12.00
C ARG A 115 -19.11 -15.66 -12.99
N PHE A 116 -18.32 -14.58 -13.02
CA PHE A 116 -18.56 -13.44 -13.89
C PHE A 116 -17.79 -13.51 -15.21
N GLU A 117 -17.09 -14.60 -15.48
CA GLU A 117 -16.35 -14.82 -16.72
C GLU A 117 -17.21 -14.51 -17.96
N ALA A 118 -18.42 -15.07 -18.03
CA ALA A 118 -19.32 -14.88 -19.18
C ALA A 118 -19.79 -13.41 -19.36
N SER A 119 -19.64 -12.57 -18.33
CA SER A 119 -19.97 -11.15 -18.39
C SER A 119 -18.81 -10.28 -18.89
N ALA A 120 -17.59 -10.82 -18.95
CA ALA A 120 -16.37 -10.11 -19.36
C ALA A 120 -16.30 -9.88 -20.88
N THR A 121 -17.24 -9.10 -21.42
CA THR A 121 -17.23 -8.70 -22.83
C THR A 121 -16.16 -7.63 -23.10
N PRO A 122 -15.58 -7.55 -24.32
CA PRO A 122 -14.58 -6.54 -24.64
C PRO A 122 -15.02 -5.11 -24.32
N LEU A 123 -16.28 -4.76 -24.63
CA LEU A 123 -16.83 -3.44 -24.32
C LEU A 123 -16.88 -3.17 -22.82
N LEU A 124 -17.30 -4.15 -22.01
CA LEU A 124 -17.35 -3.98 -20.56
C LEU A 124 -15.94 -3.83 -19.98
N THR A 125 -14.98 -4.61 -20.48
CA THR A 125 -13.56 -4.52 -20.09
C THR A 125 -12.99 -3.14 -20.38
N GLU A 126 -13.26 -2.57 -21.55
CA GLU A 126 -12.84 -1.20 -21.89
C GLU A 126 -13.47 -0.15 -20.96
N VAL A 127 -14.78 -0.24 -20.71
CA VAL A 127 -15.47 0.69 -19.81
C VAL A 127 -14.90 0.59 -18.38
N MET A 128 -14.72 -0.62 -17.86
CA MET A 128 -14.13 -0.84 -16.54
C MET A 128 -12.68 -0.34 -16.48
N SER A 129 -11.90 -0.52 -17.55
CA SER A 129 -10.52 -0.03 -17.64
C SER A 129 -10.46 1.49 -17.64
N ILE A 130 -11.37 2.18 -18.33
CA ILE A 130 -11.49 3.65 -18.29
C ILE A 130 -11.85 4.10 -16.87
N CYS A 131 -12.86 3.48 -16.25
CA CYS A 131 -13.25 3.80 -14.88
C CYS A 131 -12.09 3.60 -13.88
N TYR A 132 -11.35 2.51 -14.03
CA TYR A 132 -10.15 2.24 -13.24
C TYR A 132 -9.06 3.30 -13.51
N PHE A 133 -8.81 3.65 -14.76
CA PHE A 133 -7.78 4.63 -15.12
C PHE A 133 -8.11 6.03 -14.60
N LEU A 134 -9.40 6.42 -14.54
CA LEU A 134 -9.85 7.70 -13.97
C LEU A 134 -9.51 7.88 -12.49
N TYR A 135 -9.25 6.78 -11.76
CA TYR A 135 -8.76 6.85 -10.38
C TYR A 135 -7.41 7.57 -10.28
N LEU A 136 -6.49 7.36 -11.24
CA LEU A 136 -5.16 7.98 -11.24
C LEU A 136 -5.19 9.52 -11.28
N PRO A 137 -5.84 10.18 -12.27
CA PRO A 137 -5.95 11.63 -12.29
C PRO A 137 -6.77 12.16 -11.10
N TYR A 138 -7.76 11.40 -10.61
CA TYR A 138 -8.52 11.79 -9.43
C TYR A 138 -7.65 11.88 -8.17
N VAL A 139 -6.81 10.87 -7.92
CA VAL A 139 -5.88 10.87 -6.77
C VAL A 139 -4.80 11.94 -6.95
N LEU A 140 -4.25 12.08 -8.16
CA LEU A 140 -3.22 13.09 -8.45
C LEU A 140 -3.75 14.52 -8.22
N PHE A 141 -4.95 14.82 -8.74
CA PHE A 141 -5.59 16.11 -8.53
C PHE A 141 -5.90 16.34 -7.05
N SER A 142 -6.36 15.31 -6.35
CA SER A 142 -6.60 15.37 -4.90
C SER A 142 -5.32 15.72 -4.13
N PHE A 143 -4.16 15.17 -4.50
CA PHE A 143 -2.89 15.56 -3.87
C PHE A 143 -2.58 17.03 -4.06
N VAL A 144 -2.65 17.55 -5.30
CA VAL A 144 -2.36 18.95 -5.61
C VAL A 144 -3.33 19.89 -4.88
N PHE A 145 -4.62 19.55 -4.89
CA PHE A 145 -5.68 20.33 -4.27
C PHE A 145 -5.52 20.40 -2.74
N TYR A 146 -5.39 19.25 -2.06
CA TYR A 146 -5.31 19.22 -0.60
C TYR A 146 -3.96 19.71 -0.05
N LEU A 147 -2.85 19.54 -0.77
CA LEU A 147 -1.54 20.07 -0.32
C LEU A 147 -1.52 21.59 -0.21
N SER A 148 -2.27 22.25 -1.10
CA SER A 148 -2.41 23.71 -1.15
C SER A 148 -3.48 24.26 -0.19
N GLY A 149 -4.35 23.38 0.31
CA GLY A 149 -5.51 23.74 1.14
C GLY A 149 -5.24 23.77 2.64
N ASP A 150 -6.32 23.66 3.41
CA ASP A 150 -6.29 23.62 4.88
C ASP A 150 -5.49 22.41 5.39
N LEU A 151 -4.66 22.64 6.41
CA LEU A 151 -3.75 21.63 6.92
C LEU A 151 -4.48 20.50 7.66
N ASP A 152 -5.57 20.78 8.36
CA ASP A 152 -6.30 19.75 9.10
C ASP A 152 -7.11 18.86 8.17
N VAL A 153 -7.65 19.43 7.08
CA VAL A 153 -8.24 18.65 5.99
C VAL A 153 -7.18 17.75 5.33
N LEU A 154 -6.00 18.30 5.02
CA LEU A 154 -4.89 17.53 4.45
C LEU A 154 -4.49 16.35 5.34
N LYS A 155 -4.35 16.56 6.66
CA LYS A 155 -4.04 15.49 7.62
C LYS A 155 -5.09 14.38 7.59
N ARG A 156 -6.38 14.72 7.55
CA ARG A 156 -7.48 13.73 7.49
C ARG A 156 -7.45 12.94 6.19
N PHE A 157 -7.27 13.63 5.06
CA PHE A 157 -7.16 13.01 3.74
C PHE A 157 -6.00 12.01 3.67
N TYR A 158 -4.79 12.44 4.03
CA TYR A 158 -3.59 11.57 4.04
C TYR A 158 -3.75 10.43 5.05
N SER A 159 -4.30 10.71 6.22
CA SER A 159 -4.54 9.68 7.22
C SER A 159 -5.49 8.60 6.73
N GLY A 160 -6.56 8.93 6.02
CA GLY A 160 -7.46 7.92 5.47
C GLY A 160 -6.77 7.13 4.35
N LEU A 161 -6.32 7.85 3.32
CA LEU A 161 -5.80 7.25 2.09
C LEU A 161 -4.59 6.34 2.34
N PHE A 162 -3.57 6.84 3.04
CA PHE A 162 -2.34 6.07 3.28
C PHE A 162 -2.51 4.99 4.34
N SER A 163 -3.54 5.06 5.20
CA SER A 163 -3.85 3.92 6.09
C SER A 163 -4.37 2.73 5.30
N ILE A 164 -5.23 2.97 4.30
CA ILE A 164 -5.73 1.91 3.42
C ILE A 164 -4.56 1.28 2.66
N PHE A 165 -3.64 2.08 2.13
CA PHE A 165 -2.42 1.56 1.50
C PHE A 165 -1.53 0.78 2.47
N GLY A 166 -1.33 1.28 3.69
CA GLY A 166 -0.58 0.56 4.72
C GLY A 166 -1.19 -0.81 5.06
N ILE A 167 -2.52 -0.90 5.17
CA ILE A 167 -3.23 -2.17 5.35
C ILE A 167 -3.02 -3.08 4.14
N GLY A 168 -3.14 -2.55 2.92
CA GLY A 168 -2.89 -3.31 1.69
C GLY A 168 -1.47 -3.88 1.61
N PHE A 169 -0.46 -3.08 1.97
CA PHE A 169 0.94 -3.52 1.98
C PHE A 169 1.18 -4.62 3.01
N LEU A 170 0.62 -4.49 4.21
CA LEU A 170 0.67 -5.55 5.23
C LEU A 170 -0.03 -6.82 4.74
N GLY A 171 -1.22 -6.69 4.14
CA GLY A 171 -1.96 -7.81 3.57
C GLY A 171 -1.13 -8.56 2.54
N TYR A 172 -0.57 -7.85 1.55
CA TYR A 172 0.25 -8.45 0.51
C TYR A 172 1.57 -9.04 1.03
N LEU A 173 2.15 -8.46 2.08
CA LEU A 173 3.35 -9.00 2.73
C LEU A 173 3.11 -10.39 3.37
N PHE A 174 1.91 -10.61 3.91
CA PHE A 174 1.55 -11.87 4.56
C PHE A 174 0.89 -12.88 3.64
N VAL A 175 0.13 -12.39 2.66
CA VAL A 175 -0.65 -13.22 1.73
C VAL A 175 -0.37 -12.74 0.30
N PRO A 176 0.85 -12.95 -0.22
CA PRO A 176 1.19 -12.55 -1.57
C PRO A 176 0.45 -13.44 -2.57
N ALA A 177 -0.02 -12.84 -3.66
CA ALA A 177 -0.78 -13.54 -4.69
C ALA A 177 -0.43 -12.95 -6.07
N VAL A 178 -0.52 -13.79 -7.11
CA VAL A 178 -0.40 -13.33 -8.50
C VAL A 178 -1.76 -12.92 -9.09
N GLY A 179 -2.84 -13.48 -8.55
CA GLY A 179 -4.21 -13.19 -8.94
C GLY A 179 -4.84 -14.26 -9.84
N PRO A 180 -6.18 -14.23 -9.94
CA PRO A 180 -6.97 -15.33 -10.52
C PRO A 180 -6.69 -15.56 -12.01
N TYR A 181 -6.43 -14.50 -12.78
CA TYR A 181 -6.11 -14.62 -14.22
C TYR A 181 -4.90 -15.53 -14.48
N VAL A 182 -3.92 -15.56 -13.57
CA VAL A 182 -2.73 -16.41 -13.71
C VAL A 182 -2.91 -17.71 -12.94
N ALA A 183 -3.32 -17.64 -11.67
CA ALA A 183 -3.38 -18.81 -10.79
C ALA A 183 -4.53 -19.79 -11.11
N MET A 184 -5.53 -19.35 -11.89
CA MET A 184 -6.70 -20.13 -12.27
C MET A 184 -6.89 -20.20 -13.78
N ALA A 185 -5.82 -19.97 -14.55
CA ALA A 185 -5.89 -19.88 -16.02
C ALA A 185 -6.52 -21.13 -16.66
N ASP A 186 -6.28 -22.32 -16.10
CA ASP A 186 -6.84 -23.60 -16.54
C ASP A 186 -8.32 -23.80 -16.17
N GLN A 187 -8.87 -22.95 -15.29
CA GLN A 187 -10.25 -23.01 -14.80
C GLN A 187 -11.20 -22.11 -15.60
N PHE A 188 -10.67 -21.11 -16.32
CA PHE A 188 -11.44 -20.29 -17.25
C PHE A 188 -11.79 -21.07 -18.52
N LYS A 189 -13.00 -20.86 -19.03
CA LYS A 189 -13.57 -21.53 -20.22
C LYS A 189 -13.43 -20.71 -21.50
N GLY A 190 -13.43 -19.39 -21.40
CA GLY A 190 -13.05 -18.47 -22.46
C GLY A 190 -11.53 -18.35 -22.45
N GLY A 191 -10.89 -18.60 -23.59
CA GLY A 191 -9.46 -18.31 -23.74
C GLY A 191 -9.16 -16.88 -23.27
N LEU A 192 -8.00 -16.71 -22.64
CA LEU A 192 -7.57 -15.43 -22.05
C LEU A 192 -7.00 -14.45 -23.10
N ASP A 193 -7.49 -14.55 -24.33
CA ASP A 193 -6.98 -13.95 -25.56
C ASP A 193 -7.25 -12.44 -25.66
#